data_AF-A0A413Q1P4-F1
#
_entry.id   AF-A0A413Q1P4-F1
#
_cell.length_a   1.000
_cell.length_b   1.000
_cell.length_c   1.000
_cell.angle_alpha   90.00
_cell.angle_beta   90.00
_cell.angle_gamma   90.00
#
_symmetry.space_group_name_H-M   'P 1'
#
loop_
_entity.id
_entity.type
_entity.pdbx_description
1 polymer ?
#
loop_
_entity_poly.entity_id
_entity_poly.type
_entity_poly.pdbx_seq_one_letter_code
_entity_poly.pdbx_strand_id
1 'polypeptide(L)'
;MHMVDEMKLDQYMICLEVVDYYPDANIIFWLDYLKKHVQGKVHILSYRAIKQEIQKKYTSNKFVWIFGMVKSYEVIGKYIEEQNKEDAVVIVGGERLASCCDEKAISSLKIEDKYSNLHLQEDEDWTDFSKNIDKLYGKYQSDISGLVLICNVNNNIADRINKELETSNNMSITRTEILGCNCESSDNATKVLREIKGKSLKEALEIIKKNATTMDSEHIIMCQAIAYHGNGDITKTIELLKSIYKTLSNEQKLFLAEMYILQNLKEEAKKNI
;
A
#
# COMPACT_ATOMS: atom_id res chain seq x y z
N MET A 1 -25.75 -17.80 31.36
CA MET A 1 -24.53 -16.98 31.21
C MET A 1 -23.66 -17.67 30.18
N HIS A 2 -23.87 -17.35 28.89
CA HIS A 2 -22.99 -17.86 27.84
C HIS A 2 -21.65 -17.13 28.00
N MET A 3 -20.61 -17.85 28.39
CA MET A 3 -19.24 -17.38 28.16
C MET A 3 -19.12 -17.27 26.64
N VAL A 4 -19.04 -16.05 26.14
CA VAL A 4 -18.52 -15.80 24.80
C VAL A 4 -17.07 -16.24 24.91
N ASP A 5 -16.73 -17.40 24.33
CA ASP A 5 -15.34 -17.80 24.18
C ASP A 5 -14.60 -16.59 23.59
N GLU A 6 -13.57 -16.09 24.28
CA GLU A 6 -12.73 -15.02 23.74
C GLU A 6 -12.20 -15.51 22.39
N MET A 7 -12.69 -14.90 21.31
CA MET A 7 -12.32 -15.27 19.95
C MET A 7 -10.84 -14.94 19.76
N LYS A 8 -9.96 -15.94 19.94
CA LYS A 8 -8.53 -15.79 19.70
C LYS A 8 -8.30 -15.73 18.20
N LEU A 9 -7.89 -14.57 17.71
CA LEU A 9 -7.45 -14.39 16.33
C LEU A 9 -6.19 -15.20 16.09
N ASP A 10 -6.11 -15.77 14.88
CA ASP A 10 -4.89 -16.36 14.34
C ASP A 10 -3.79 -15.30 14.29
N GLN A 11 -2.63 -15.64 14.84
CA GLN A 11 -1.46 -14.75 14.89
C GLN A 11 -0.57 -14.90 13.64
N TYR A 12 -0.94 -15.80 12.72
CA TYR A 12 -0.36 -15.97 11.40
C TYR A 12 -1.34 -15.45 10.36
N MET A 13 -1.28 -14.15 10.09
CA MET A 13 -2.32 -13.49 9.31
C MET A 13 -1.81 -12.52 8.27
N ILE A 14 -2.43 -12.54 7.09
CA ILE A 14 -2.36 -11.46 6.11
C ILE A 14 -3.59 -10.58 6.28
N CYS A 15 -3.37 -9.30 6.51
CA CYS A 15 -4.38 -8.26 6.58
C CYS A 15 -4.31 -7.42 5.29
N LEU A 16 -5.33 -7.55 4.45
CA LEU A 16 -5.48 -6.80 3.21
C LEU A 16 -6.31 -5.54 3.50
N GLU A 17 -5.63 -4.41 3.66
CA GLU A 17 -6.23 -3.08 3.80
C GLU A 17 -6.69 -2.60 2.44
N VAL A 18 -7.99 -2.76 2.17
CA VAL A 18 -8.55 -2.41 0.85
C VAL A 18 -8.89 -0.94 0.71
N VAL A 19 -8.81 -0.20 1.81
CA VAL A 19 -9.30 1.16 1.89
C VAL A 19 -8.34 2.01 2.75
N ASP A 20 -7.69 2.99 2.13
CA ASP A 20 -6.60 3.78 2.73
C ASP A 20 -7.07 5.03 3.49
N TYR A 21 -8.25 4.99 4.14
CA TYR A 21 -8.74 6.14 4.91
C TYR A 21 -7.98 6.32 6.23
N TYR A 22 -7.56 5.22 6.84
CA TYR A 22 -6.75 5.23 8.04
C TYR A 22 -5.70 4.11 7.95
N PRO A 23 -4.59 4.33 7.20
CA PRO A 23 -3.55 3.32 6.94
C PRO A 23 -2.95 2.73 8.21
N ASP A 24 -3.12 3.40 9.34
CA ASP A 24 -2.56 2.98 10.60
C ASP A 24 -3.51 2.13 11.46
N ALA A 25 -4.76 1.91 11.02
CA ALA A 25 -5.79 1.27 11.85
C ALA A 25 -5.41 -0.16 12.19
N ASN A 26 -5.01 -0.94 11.18
CA ASN A 26 -4.61 -2.32 11.38
C ASN A 26 -3.29 -2.43 12.13
N ILE A 27 -2.38 -1.47 11.94
CA ILE A 27 -1.15 -1.41 12.74
C ILE A 27 -1.53 -1.30 14.22
N ILE A 28 -2.36 -0.32 14.58
CA ILE A 28 -2.80 -0.11 15.97
C ILE A 28 -3.52 -1.35 16.51
N PHE A 29 -4.45 -1.90 15.74
CA PHE A 29 -5.21 -3.09 16.11
C PHE A 29 -4.30 -4.29 16.43
N TRP A 30 -3.39 -4.64 15.51
CA TRP A 30 -2.50 -5.77 15.68
C TRP A 30 -1.49 -5.56 16.79
N LEU A 31 -0.94 -4.35 16.93
CA LEU A 31 -0.03 -4.05 18.03
C LEU A 31 -0.74 -4.13 19.39
N ASP A 32 -1.97 -3.63 19.51
CA ASP A 32 -2.76 -3.74 20.75
C ASP A 32 -3.19 -5.17 21.06
N TYR A 33 -3.50 -5.98 20.04
CA TYR A 33 -3.80 -7.40 20.18
C TYR A 33 -2.56 -8.21 20.58
N LEU A 34 -1.47 -8.14 19.81
CA LEU A 34 -0.25 -8.91 20.08
C LEU A 34 0.37 -8.52 21.43
N LYS A 35 0.24 -7.26 21.88
CA LYS A 35 0.66 -6.84 23.23
C LYS A 35 0.05 -7.72 24.34
N LYS A 36 -1.20 -8.14 24.17
CA LYS A 36 -1.95 -8.95 25.16
C LYS A 36 -1.73 -10.45 24.98
N HIS A 37 -1.46 -10.89 23.75
CA HIS A 37 -1.53 -12.31 23.38
C HIS A 37 -0.17 -12.95 23.02
N VAL A 38 0.91 -12.17 22.96
CA VAL A 38 2.28 -12.65 22.74
C VAL A 38 3.08 -12.45 24.03
N GLN A 39 3.93 -13.41 24.41
CA GLN A 39 4.76 -13.30 25.62
C GLN A 39 6.03 -12.48 25.38
N GLY A 40 6.74 -12.77 24.30
CA GLY A 40 7.96 -12.09 23.88
C GLY A 40 7.72 -10.72 23.24
N LYS A 41 8.71 -10.22 22.50
CA LYS A 41 8.65 -8.92 21.84
C LYS A 41 7.81 -8.96 20.57
N VAL A 42 7.31 -7.80 20.17
CA VAL A 42 6.66 -7.58 18.88
C VAL A 42 7.60 -6.75 18.03
N HIS A 43 8.11 -7.33 16.97
CA HIS A 43 9.05 -6.74 16.03
C HIS A 43 8.28 -6.17 14.85
N ILE A 44 8.45 -4.89 14.55
CA ILE A 44 7.73 -4.20 13.48
C ILE A 44 8.69 -3.86 12.34
N LEU A 45 8.59 -4.62 11.25
CA LEU A 45 9.33 -4.41 10.02
C LEU A 45 8.53 -3.45 9.12
N SER A 46 8.98 -2.21 8.99
CA SER A 46 8.22 -1.19 8.25
C SER A 46 8.83 -0.88 6.89
N TYR A 47 8.06 -1.15 5.84
CA TYR A 47 8.37 -0.79 4.44
C TYR A 47 7.62 0.44 3.94
N ARG A 48 6.71 0.98 4.75
CA ARG A 48 6.05 2.27 4.52
C ARG A 48 6.33 3.26 5.65
N ALA A 49 6.01 4.53 5.43
CA ALA A 49 6.06 5.55 6.47
C ALA A 49 4.93 5.31 7.48
N ILE A 50 5.24 5.45 8.78
CA ILE A 50 4.27 5.32 9.88
C ILE A 50 4.30 6.62 10.68
N LYS A 51 3.14 7.14 11.09
CA LYS A 51 3.07 8.39 11.85
C LYS A 51 3.89 8.29 13.14
N GLN A 52 4.65 9.35 13.45
CA GLN A 52 5.48 9.40 14.65
C GLN A 52 4.68 9.20 15.94
N GLU A 53 3.42 9.62 15.98
CA GLU A 53 2.54 9.45 17.15
C GLU A 53 2.32 7.98 17.51
N ILE A 54 2.16 7.12 16.49
CA ILE A 54 2.01 5.68 16.67
C ILE A 54 3.33 5.09 17.14
N GLN A 55 4.43 5.46 16.50
CA GLN A 55 5.76 5.01 16.92
C GLN A 55 5.97 5.33 18.40
N LYS A 56 5.68 6.57 18.82
CA LYS A 56 5.75 7.05 20.22
C LYS A 56 4.84 6.26 21.16
N LYS A 57 3.61 5.93 20.75
CA LYS A 57 2.67 5.10 21.54
C LYS A 57 3.23 3.71 21.82
N TYR A 58 4.00 3.13 20.88
CA TYR A 58 4.55 1.79 20.96
C TYR A 58 6.08 1.79 21.12
N THR A 59 6.59 2.41 22.19
CA THR A 59 8.04 2.55 22.48
C THR A 59 8.55 1.72 23.66
N SER A 60 7.70 0.93 24.31
CA SER A 60 8.14 0.11 25.46
C SER A 60 9.05 -1.04 25.03
N ASN A 61 9.73 -1.67 25.99
CA ASN A 61 10.58 -2.86 25.77
C ASN A 61 9.88 -4.02 25.05
N LYS A 62 8.55 -3.98 24.94
CA LYS A 62 7.71 -4.93 24.23
C LYS A 62 7.79 -4.77 22.71
N PHE A 63 8.02 -3.56 22.20
CA PHE A 63 7.95 -3.25 20.77
C PHE A 63 9.31 -2.86 20.22
N VAL A 64 9.69 -3.43 19.08
CA VAL A 64 10.97 -3.15 18.41
C VAL A 64 10.68 -2.67 17.00
N TRP A 65 11.01 -1.42 16.70
CA TRP A 65 10.81 -0.84 15.38
C TRP A 65 12.04 -1.02 14.50
N ILE A 66 11.85 -1.51 13.28
CA ILE A 66 12.90 -1.72 12.28
C ILE A 66 12.50 -1.01 10.99
N PHE A 67 13.32 -0.04 10.59
CA PHE A 67 13.15 0.76 9.39
C PHE A 67 14.31 0.55 8.43
N GLY A 68 14.06 0.72 7.13
CA GLY A 68 15.11 0.66 6.11
C GLY A 68 15.70 -0.73 5.88
N MET A 69 15.00 -1.79 6.33
CA MET A 69 15.37 -3.16 5.98
C MET A 69 15.27 -3.34 4.46
N VAL A 70 16.19 -4.11 3.89
CA VAL A 70 16.17 -4.45 2.46
C VAL A 70 14.86 -5.20 2.16
N LYS A 71 14.20 -4.81 1.06
CA LYS A 71 12.96 -5.43 0.57
C LYS A 71 13.28 -6.78 -0.08
N SER A 72 13.46 -7.81 0.72
CA SER A 72 13.78 -9.16 0.26
C SER A 72 13.22 -10.20 1.22
N TYR A 73 12.54 -11.21 0.67
CA TYR A 73 12.02 -12.35 1.44
C TYR A 73 13.13 -13.12 2.16
N GLU A 74 14.33 -13.20 1.58
CA GLU A 74 15.48 -13.86 2.22
C GLU A 74 15.95 -13.08 3.45
N VAL A 75 16.02 -11.74 3.35
CA VAL A 75 16.44 -10.88 4.46
C VAL A 75 15.41 -10.92 5.60
N ILE A 76 14.12 -10.88 5.26
CA ILE A 76 13.03 -11.03 6.24
C ILE A 76 13.14 -12.39 6.92
N GLY A 77 13.35 -13.47 6.15
CA GLY A 77 13.47 -14.82 6.70
C GLY A 77 14.64 -14.95 7.67
N LYS A 78 15.84 -14.48 7.31
CA LYS A 78 17.00 -14.46 8.22
C LYS A 78 16.72 -13.66 9.48
N TYR A 79 16.03 -12.52 9.36
CA TYR A 79 15.64 -11.76 10.52
C TYR A 79 14.71 -12.54 11.46
N ILE A 80 13.73 -13.26 10.92
CA ILE A 80 12.81 -14.10 11.71
C ILE A 80 13.58 -15.21 12.44
N GLU A 81 14.54 -15.86 11.77
CA GLU A 81 15.39 -16.93 12.35
C GLU A 81 16.20 -16.48 13.57
N GLU A 82 16.48 -15.17 13.69
CA GLU A 82 17.21 -14.58 14.81
C GLU A 82 16.32 -14.23 16.02
N GLN A 83 14.99 -14.35 15.90
CA GLN A 83 14.05 -14.00 16.97
C GLN A 83 13.72 -15.18 17.89
N ASN A 84 13.14 -14.90 19.05
CA ASN A 84 12.74 -15.95 19.99
C ASN A 84 11.38 -16.53 19.58
N LYS A 85 11.14 -17.80 19.96
CA LYS A 85 9.85 -18.49 19.77
C LYS A 85 8.65 -17.77 20.37
N GLU A 86 8.89 -16.98 21.41
CA GLU A 86 7.87 -16.19 22.11
C GLU A 86 7.61 -14.84 21.45
N ASP A 87 8.46 -14.41 20.51
CA ASP A 87 8.36 -13.13 19.82
C ASP A 87 7.35 -13.21 18.66
N ALA A 88 6.85 -12.06 18.20
CA ALA A 88 6.02 -11.96 17.01
C ALA A 88 6.60 -10.92 16.05
N VAL A 89 6.37 -11.12 14.76
CA VAL A 89 6.82 -10.22 13.70
C VAL A 89 5.60 -9.64 12.99
N VAL A 90 5.59 -8.31 12.85
CA VAL A 90 4.59 -7.55 12.10
C VAL A 90 5.29 -6.87 10.94
N ILE A 91 4.91 -7.23 9.72
CA ILE A 91 5.42 -6.62 8.49
C ILE A 91 4.38 -5.59 8.03
N VAL A 92 4.77 -4.32 8.01
CA VAL A 92 3.91 -3.20 7.64
C VAL A 92 4.30 -2.66 6.27
N GLY A 93 3.31 -2.51 5.38
CA GLY A 93 3.57 -2.13 3.99
C GLY A 93 4.03 -3.33 3.16
N GLY A 94 3.47 -4.51 3.43
CA GLY A 94 3.84 -5.77 2.78
C GLY A 94 3.67 -5.72 1.26
N GLU A 95 2.74 -4.90 0.75
CA GLU A 95 2.54 -4.68 -0.69
C GLU A 95 3.82 -4.22 -1.39
N ARG A 96 4.73 -3.53 -0.69
CA ARG A 96 5.99 -3.03 -1.24
C ARG A 96 7.02 -4.13 -1.55
N LEU A 97 6.71 -5.39 -1.21
CA LEU A 97 7.52 -6.56 -1.56
C LEU A 97 7.16 -7.13 -2.92
N ALA A 98 6.03 -6.74 -3.52
CA ALA A 98 5.70 -7.12 -4.88
C ALA A 98 6.67 -6.47 -5.87
N SER A 99 7.14 -7.24 -6.84
CA SER A 99 8.04 -6.76 -7.88
C SER A 99 7.26 -6.19 -9.07
N CYS A 100 7.73 -5.08 -9.63
CA CYS A 100 7.22 -4.54 -10.88
C CYS A 100 7.78 -5.32 -12.08
N CYS A 101 6.97 -5.50 -13.14
CA CYS A 101 7.50 -5.81 -14.47
C CYS A 101 7.88 -4.51 -15.17
N ASP A 102 9.16 -4.35 -15.53
CA ASP A 102 9.68 -3.16 -16.22
C ASP A 102 8.89 -2.81 -17.50
N GLU A 103 8.39 -3.83 -18.21
CA GLU A 103 7.63 -3.68 -19.46
C GLU A 103 6.23 -3.05 -19.27
N LYS A 104 5.73 -2.92 -18.04
CA LYS A 104 4.36 -2.48 -17.75
C LYS A 104 4.22 -1.03 -17.26
N ALA A 105 5.30 -0.26 -17.22
CA ALA A 105 5.25 1.12 -16.73
C ALA A 105 4.15 1.93 -17.45
N ILE A 106 3.31 2.64 -16.69
CA ILE A 106 2.34 3.60 -17.24
C ILE A 106 3.02 4.89 -17.68
N SER A 107 4.17 5.21 -17.09
CA SER A 107 5.02 6.33 -17.48
C SER A 107 6.47 6.01 -17.14
N SER A 108 7.39 6.36 -18.03
CA SER A 108 8.83 6.21 -17.80
C SER A 108 9.52 7.54 -18.08
N LEU A 109 10.28 8.03 -17.12
CA LEU A 109 11.08 9.23 -17.23
C LEU A 109 12.56 8.86 -17.13
N LYS A 110 13.32 9.16 -18.17
CA LYS A 110 14.78 9.06 -18.11
C LYS A 110 15.34 10.33 -17.46
N ILE A 111 16.02 10.18 -16.34
CA ILE A 111 16.75 11.25 -15.64
C ILE A 111 18.23 10.86 -15.63
N GLU A 112 19.05 11.58 -16.40
CA GLU A 112 20.46 11.23 -16.63
C GLU A 112 20.59 9.77 -17.13
N ASP A 113 21.26 8.91 -16.37
CA ASP A 113 21.50 7.50 -16.68
C ASP A 113 20.50 6.56 -15.98
N LYS A 114 19.46 7.11 -15.35
CA LYS A 114 18.45 6.36 -14.58
C LYS A 114 17.07 6.46 -15.22
N TYR A 115 16.25 5.43 -14.98
CA TYR A 115 14.83 5.43 -15.32
C TYR A 115 14.01 5.54 -14.04
N SER A 116 13.06 6.49 -14.01
CA SER A 116 11.96 6.53 -13.05
C SER A 116 10.73 5.98 -13.74
N ASN A 117 10.23 4.84 -13.27
CA ASN A 117 9.06 4.19 -13.85
C ASN A 117 7.89 4.28 -12.87
N LEU A 118 6.76 4.78 -13.35
CA LEU A 118 5.48 4.78 -12.66
C LEU A 118 4.70 3.55 -13.12
N HIS A 119 4.24 2.74 -12.18
CA HIS A 119 3.41 1.55 -12.42
C HIS A 119 2.07 1.67 -11.70
N LEU A 120 1.04 1.04 -12.23
CA LEU A 120 -0.16 0.76 -11.43
C LEU A 120 0.15 -0.41 -10.50
N GLN A 121 -0.42 -0.38 -9.30
CA GLN A 121 -0.23 -1.45 -8.33
C GLN A 121 -0.69 -2.80 -8.91
N GLU A 122 -1.71 -2.81 -9.76
CA GLU A 122 -2.25 -4.02 -10.40
C GLU A 122 -1.33 -4.63 -11.45
N ASP A 123 -0.32 -3.88 -11.93
CA ASP A 123 0.66 -4.36 -12.88
C ASP A 123 1.80 -5.16 -12.22
N GLU A 124 1.93 -5.09 -10.89
CA GLU A 124 2.91 -5.81 -10.09
C GLU A 124 2.66 -7.34 -10.10
N ASP A 125 3.71 -8.13 -9.85
CA ASP A 125 3.63 -9.59 -9.85
C ASP A 125 3.07 -10.14 -8.52
N TRP A 126 1.75 -10.04 -8.39
CA TRP A 126 1.01 -10.58 -7.24
C TRP A 126 1.05 -12.10 -7.14
N THR A 127 1.35 -12.81 -8.22
CA THR A 127 1.43 -14.27 -8.20
C THR A 127 2.76 -14.71 -7.57
N ASP A 128 3.88 -14.09 -7.95
CA ASP A 128 5.17 -14.34 -7.30
C ASP A 128 5.16 -13.87 -5.84
N PHE A 129 4.56 -12.69 -5.58
CA PHE A 129 4.33 -12.19 -4.23
C PHE A 129 3.64 -13.25 -3.34
N SER A 130 2.47 -13.77 -3.77
CA SER A 130 1.71 -14.75 -3.00
C SER A 130 2.52 -16.02 -2.73
N LYS A 131 3.24 -16.54 -3.73
CA LYS A 131 4.09 -17.74 -3.55
C LYS A 131 5.21 -17.53 -2.53
N ASN A 132 5.83 -16.35 -2.53
CA ASN A 132 6.91 -16.05 -1.60
C ASN A 132 6.39 -15.82 -0.18
N ILE A 133 5.22 -15.18 -0.04
CA ILE A 133 4.54 -15.07 1.26
C ILE A 133 4.14 -16.45 1.79
N ASP A 134 3.56 -17.32 0.96
CA ASP A 134 3.21 -18.69 1.37
C ASP A 134 4.42 -19.46 1.92
N LYS A 135 5.55 -19.41 1.21
CA LYS A 135 6.82 -20.01 1.66
C LYS A 135 7.32 -19.40 2.97
N LEU A 136 7.22 -18.08 3.12
CA LEU A 136 7.67 -17.38 4.32
C LEU A 136 6.88 -17.88 5.54
N TYR A 137 5.56 -17.91 5.45
CA TYR A 137 4.71 -18.40 6.53
C TYR A 137 4.94 -19.89 6.81
N GLY A 138 4.92 -20.73 5.77
CA GLY A 138 5.10 -22.18 5.93
C GLY A 138 6.45 -22.56 6.54
N LYS A 139 7.50 -21.76 6.28
CA LYS A 139 8.84 -22.00 6.84
C LYS A 139 8.94 -21.56 8.31
N TYR A 140 8.35 -20.43 8.68
CA TYR A 140 8.69 -19.73 9.94
C TYR A 140 7.64 -19.80 11.04
N GLN A 141 6.48 -20.41 10.80
CA GLN A 141 5.43 -20.59 11.82
C GLN A 141 5.89 -21.30 13.10
N SER A 142 6.93 -22.14 13.05
CA SER A 142 7.46 -22.84 14.24
C SER A 142 8.49 -22.03 15.04
N ASP A 143 8.95 -20.92 14.48
CA ASP A 143 10.15 -20.22 14.94
C ASP A 143 9.81 -18.99 15.78
N ILE A 144 8.60 -18.46 15.63
CA ILE A 144 8.04 -17.31 16.34
C ILE A 144 6.61 -17.63 16.81
N SER A 145 5.99 -16.75 17.58
CA SER A 145 4.61 -16.88 18.09
C SER A 145 3.57 -16.22 17.19
N GLY A 146 3.98 -15.42 16.21
CA GLY A 146 3.06 -14.81 15.26
C GLY A 146 3.77 -14.09 14.13
N LEU A 147 3.17 -14.15 12.94
CA LEU A 147 3.61 -13.43 11.75
C LEU A 147 2.40 -12.71 11.14
N VAL A 148 2.37 -11.39 11.25
CA VAL A 148 1.29 -10.57 10.70
C VAL A 148 1.81 -9.72 9.56
N LEU A 149 1.20 -9.84 8.39
CA LEU A 149 1.51 -9.03 7.20
C LEU A 149 0.36 -8.04 6.98
N ILE A 150 0.67 -6.75 6.93
CA ILE A 150 -0.30 -5.69 6.64
C ILE A 150 0.01 -5.12 5.26
N CYS A 151 -0.92 -5.29 4.32
CA CYS A 151 -0.80 -4.86 2.94
C CYS A 151 -1.88 -3.83 2.60
N ASN A 152 -1.50 -2.70 2.01
CA ASN A 152 -2.44 -1.76 1.41
C ASN A 152 -2.60 -2.08 -0.08
N VAL A 153 -3.75 -2.63 -0.47
CA VAL A 153 -4.02 -3.15 -1.82
C VAL A 153 -5.47 -2.93 -2.19
N ASN A 154 -5.80 -2.64 -3.45
CA ASN A 154 -7.21 -2.51 -3.81
C ASN A 154 -7.97 -3.87 -3.89
N ASN A 155 -9.30 -3.80 -4.08
CA ASN A 155 -10.18 -4.98 -4.12
C ASN A 155 -9.73 -6.04 -5.14
N ASN A 156 -9.30 -5.63 -6.33
CA ASN A 156 -8.89 -6.56 -7.38
C ASN A 156 -7.63 -7.34 -6.97
N ILE A 157 -6.67 -6.65 -6.35
CA ILE A 157 -5.44 -7.28 -5.86
C ILE A 157 -5.77 -8.20 -4.69
N ALA A 158 -6.64 -7.76 -3.77
CA ALA A 158 -7.05 -8.57 -2.64
C ALA A 158 -7.76 -9.87 -3.09
N ASP A 159 -8.60 -9.81 -4.12
CA ASP A 159 -9.23 -10.99 -4.74
C ASP A 159 -8.18 -11.92 -5.37
N ARG A 160 -7.17 -11.35 -6.04
CA ARG A 160 -6.07 -12.12 -6.63
C ARG A 160 -5.21 -12.81 -5.58
N ILE A 161 -4.81 -12.12 -4.52
CA ILE A 161 -4.04 -12.70 -3.42
C ILE A 161 -4.83 -13.83 -2.76
N ASN A 162 -6.11 -13.60 -2.46
CA ASN A 162 -6.99 -14.63 -1.88
C ASN A 162 -7.07 -15.87 -2.77
N LYS A 163 -7.20 -15.71 -4.08
CA LYS A 163 -7.26 -16.83 -5.02
C LYS A 163 -5.95 -17.60 -5.10
N GLU A 164 -4.82 -16.91 -5.17
CA GLU A 164 -3.49 -17.55 -5.23
C GLU A 164 -3.15 -18.30 -3.94
N LEU A 165 -3.71 -17.88 -2.81
CA LEU A 165 -3.50 -18.48 -1.48
C LEU A 165 -4.68 -19.32 -0.98
N GLU A 166 -5.71 -19.55 -1.81
CA GLU A 166 -6.95 -20.22 -1.39
C GLU A 166 -6.71 -21.62 -0.81
N THR A 167 -5.72 -22.32 -1.36
CA THR A 167 -5.33 -23.67 -0.90
C THR A 167 -4.20 -23.65 0.12
N SER A 168 -3.70 -22.47 0.49
CA SER A 168 -2.70 -22.36 1.56
C SER A 168 -3.36 -22.60 2.90
N ASN A 169 -2.74 -23.47 3.70
CA ASN A 169 -3.12 -23.67 5.10
C ASN A 169 -2.11 -23.03 6.06
N ASN A 170 -1.26 -22.12 5.56
CA ASN A 170 -0.16 -21.54 6.33
C ASN A 170 -0.56 -20.24 7.06
N MET A 171 -1.66 -19.61 6.68
CA MET A 171 -2.09 -18.36 7.28
C MET A 171 -3.58 -18.15 7.09
N SER A 172 -4.15 -17.35 7.99
CA SER A 172 -5.44 -16.72 7.74
C SER A 172 -5.29 -15.48 6.87
N ILE A 173 -6.29 -15.18 6.04
CA ILE A 173 -6.35 -13.94 5.27
C ILE A 173 -7.60 -13.18 5.65
N THR A 174 -7.45 -11.89 5.96
CA THR A 174 -8.56 -11.01 6.34
C THR A 174 -8.57 -9.75 5.51
N ARG A 175 -9.77 -9.18 5.38
CA ARG A 175 -9.99 -7.84 4.87
C ARG A 175 -10.51 -6.99 6.01
N THR A 176 -9.98 -5.79 6.13
CA THR A 176 -10.47 -4.84 7.14
C THR A 176 -11.44 -3.89 6.48
N GLU A 177 -12.66 -3.86 7.01
CA GLU A 177 -13.67 -2.87 6.67
C GLU A 177 -13.72 -1.81 7.79
N ILE A 178 -13.71 -0.54 7.40
CA ILE A 178 -13.98 0.58 8.31
C ILE A 178 -15.41 1.04 8.02
N LEU A 179 -16.33 0.77 8.93
CA LEU A 179 -17.74 1.17 8.80
C LEU A 179 -17.84 2.70 8.65
N GLY A 180 -18.64 3.14 7.67
CA GLY A 180 -18.86 4.55 7.37
C GLY A 180 -17.99 5.14 6.25
N CYS A 181 -17.19 4.31 5.56
CA CYS A 181 -16.33 4.72 4.45
C CYS A 181 -16.83 4.14 3.10
N ASN A 182 -17.08 4.98 2.09
CA ASN A 182 -17.50 4.56 0.74
C ASN A 182 -16.32 4.60 -0.25
N CYS A 183 -15.89 3.44 -0.75
CA CYS A 183 -14.78 3.31 -1.71
C CYS A 183 -15.19 3.36 -3.20
N GLU A 184 -16.49 3.39 -3.52
CA GLU A 184 -17.01 3.34 -4.89
C GLU A 184 -16.37 4.38 -5.81
N SER A 185 -16.19 5.59 -5.26
CA SER A 185 -15.59 6.73 -5.94
C SER A 185 -14.15 6.47 -6.41
N SER A 186 -13.31 5.88 -5.54
CA SER A 186 -11.92 5.53 -5.84
C SER A 186 -11.82 4.37 -6.82
N ASP A 187 -12.67 3.35 -6.64
CA ASP A 187 -12.74 2.20 -7.55
C ASP A 187 -13.14 2.61 -8.96
N ASN A 188 -14.08 3.55 -9.08
CA ASN A 188 -14.50 4.11 -10.37
C ASN A 188 -13.40 4.97 -11.00
N ALA A 189 -12.67 5.75 -10.21
CA ALA A 189 -11.50 6.50 -10.67
C ALA A 189 -10.43 5.59 -11.26
N THR A 190 -10.12 4.50 -10.57
CA THR A 190 -9.15 3.50 -11.04
C THR A 190 -9.56 2.88 -12.38
N LYS A 191 -10.84 2.56 -12.57
CA LYS A 191 -11.36 2.06 -13.86
C LYS A 191 -11.20 3.09 -14.97
N VAL A 192 -11.55 4.35 -14.70
CA VAL A 192 -11.40 5.45 -15.65
C VAL A 192 -9.94 5.65 -16.04
N LEU A 193 -9.01 5.66 -15.08
CA LEU A 193 -7.57 5.79 -15.33
C LEU A 193 -7.03 4.72 -16.28
N ARG A 194 -7.47 3.47 -16.12
CA ARG A 194 -7.12 2.37 -17.03
C ARG A 194 -7.70 2.59 -18.43
N GLU A 195 -8.94 3.05 -18.51
CA GLU A 195 -9.62 3.30 -19.79
C GLU A 195 -8.95 4.43 -20.57
N ILE A 196 -8.50 5.50 -19.90
CA ILE A 196 -7.91 6.66 -20.56
C ILE A 196 -6.44 6.47 -20.99
N LYS A 197 -5.79 5.37 -20.57
CA LYS A 197 -4.39 5.08 -20.90
C LYS A 197 -4.18 5.04 -22.42
N GLY A 198 -3.23 5.83 -22.91
CA GLY A 198 -2.87 5.89 -24.33
C GLY A 198 -3.90 6.57 -25.24
N LYS A 199 -4.96 7.17 -24.67
CA LYS A 199 -5.94 7.93 -25.43
C LYS A 199 -5.51 9.38 -25.61
N SER A 200 -6.01 10.02 -26.67
CA SER A 200 -5.83 11.47 -26.84
C SER A 200 -6.50 12.24 -25.71
N LEU A 201 -6.01 13.44 -25.42
CA LEU A 201 -6.57 14.29 -24.36
C LEU A 201 -8.08 14.47 -24.50
N LYS A 202 -8.58 14.68 -25.72
CA LYS A 202 -10.01 14.86 -25.99
C LYS A 202 -10.81 13.62 -25.58
N GLU A 203 -10.39 12.44 -26.03
CA GLU A 203 -11.05 11.17 -25.72
C GLU A 203 -11.00 10.87 -24.21
N ALA A 204 -9.85 11.12 -23.57
CA ALA A 204 -9.68 10.93 -22.14
C ALA A 204 -10.65 11.81 -21.34
N LEU A 205 -10.78 13.10 -21.69
CA LEU A 205 -11.70 14.02 -21.03
C LEU A 205 -13.18 13.67 -21.25
N GLU A 206 -13.54 13.15 -22.43
CA GLU A 206 -14.90 12.66 -22.70
C GLU A 206 -15.26 11.46 -21.83
N ILE A 207 -14.32 10.50 -21.65
CA ILE A 207 -14.50 9.34 -20.78
C ILE A 207 -14.62 9.77 -19.31
N ILE A 208 -13.77 10.68 -18.84
CA ILE A 208 -13.84 11.21 -17.48
C ILE A 208 -15.20 11.89 -17.26
N LYS A 209 -15.65 12.72 -18.20
CA LYS A 209 -16.94 13.41 -18.12
C LYS A 209 -18.12 12.44 -18.06
N LYS A 210 -18.08 11.35 -18.84
CA LYS A 210 -19.13 10.31 -18.84
C LYS A 210 -19.24 9.61 -17.48
N ASN A 211 -18.14 9.46 -16.76
CA ASN A 211 -18.07 8.78 -15.47
C ASN A 211 -18.09 9.75 -14.26
N ALA A 212 -18.29 11.06 -14.49
CA ALA A 212 -18.18 12.07 -13.44
C ALA A 212 -19.21 11.88 -12.31
N THR A 213 -20.40 11.36 -12.59
CA THR A 213 -21.44 11.16 -11.57
C THR A 213 -21.15 10.02 -10.60
N THR A 214 -20.16 9.17 -10.90
CA THR A 214 -19.80 8.01 -10.09
C THR A 214 -18.49 8.21 -9.32
N MET A 215 -17.95 9.43 -9.33
CA MET A 215 -16.70 9.81 -8.68
C MET A 215 -16.88 11.13 -7.94
N ASP A 216 -16.19 11.28 -6.83
CA ASP A 216 -16.07 12.55 -6.12
C ASP A 216 -15.24 13.53 -6.95
N SER A 217 -15.45 14.83 -6.70
CA SER A 217 -14.77 15.91 -7.41
C SER A 217 -13.25 15.76 -7.39
N GLU A 218 -12.68 15.30 -6.28
CA GLU A 218 -11.22 15.13 -6.12
C GLU A 218 -10.68 14.01 -7.02
N HIS A 219 -11.40 12.89 -7.13
CA HIS A 219 -11.04 11.80 -8.04
C HIS A 219 -11.19 12.19 -9.51
N ILE A 220 -12.21 12.99 -9.85
CA ILE A 220 -12.37 13.55 -11.20
C ILE A 220 -11.16 14.42 -11.53
N ILE A 221 -10.76 15.32 -10.62
CA ILE A 221 -9.61 16.22 -10.80
C ILE A 221 -8.32 15.40 -10.95
N MET A 222 -8.14 14.34 -10.16
CA MET A 222 -7.00 13.43 -10.29
C MET A 222 -6.95 12.74 -11.65
N CYS A 223 -8.08 12.22 -12.14
CA CYS A 223 -8.16 11.61 -13.47
C CYS A 223 -7.83 12.62 -14.59
N GLN A 224 -8.31 13.86 -14.45
CA GLN A 224 -7.98 14.94 -15.38
C GLN A 224 -6.48 15.26 -15.35
N ALA A 225 -5.89 15.40 -14.16
CA ALA A 225 -4.47 15.69 -14.01
C ALA A 225 -3.60 14.63 -14.71
N ILE A 226 -3.94 13.35 -14.52
CA ILE A 226 -3.23 12.24 -15.18
C ILE A 226 -3.45 12.27 -16.71
N ALA A 227 -4.65 12.60 -17.19
CA ALA A 227 -4.92 12.74 -18.62
C ALA A 227 -4.09 13.87 -19.28
N TYR A 228 -4.01 15.04 -18.63
CA TYR A 228 -3.21 16.17 -19.09
C TYR A 228 -1.72 15.83 -19.08
N HIS A 229 -1.23 15.19 -18.01
CA HIS A 229 0.16 14.73 -17.92
C HIS A 229 0.50 13.74 -19.03
N GLY A 230 -0.33 12.72 -19.25
CA GLY A 230 -0.13 11.71 -20.31
C GLY A 230 -0.16 12.28 -21.72
N ASN A 231 -0.68 13.50 -21.90
CA ASN A 231 -0.69 14.24 -23.17
C ASN A 231 0.31 15.42 -23.19
N GLY A 232 1.21 15.51 -22.21
CA GLY A 232 2.33 16.47 -22.18
C GLY A 232 1.99 17.86 -21.60
N ASP A 233 0.79 18.09 -21.08
CA ASP A 233 0.41 19.37 -20.47
C ASP A 233 0.73 19.40 -18.97
N ILE A 234 2.00 19.65 -18.68
CA ILE A 234 2.52 19.69 -17.30
C ILE A 234 1.93 20.86 -16.51
N THR A 235 1.69 22.01 -17.16
CA THR A 235 1.16 23.21 -16.48
C THR A 235 -0.24 22.95 -15.97
N LYS A 236 -1.10 22.36 -16.80
CA LYS A 236 -2.47 22.06 -16.39
C LYS A 236 -2.51 20.96 -15.34
N THR A 237 -1.61 19.98 -15.43
CA THR A 237 -1.43 18.95 -14.40
C THR A 237 -1.15 19.55 -13.03
N ILE A 238 -0.19 20.49 -12.94
CA ILE A 238 0.15 21.18 -11.69
C ILE A 238 -1.06 21.98 -11.17
N GLU A 239 -1.74 22.73 -12.04
CA GLU A 239 -2.91 23.53 -11.66
C GLU A 239 -3.99 22.66 -11.00
N LEU A 240 -4.30 21.51 -11.61
CA LEU A 240 -5.30 20.57 -11.11
C LEU A 240 -4.87 19.95 -9.77
N LEU A 241 -3.65 19.42 -9.67
CA LEU A 241 -3.16 18.82 -8.42
C LEU A 241 -3.11 19.84 -7.26
N LYS A 242 -2.72 21.09 -7.52
CA LYS A 242 -2.74 22.15 -6.50
C LYS A 242 -4.14 22.45 -5.99
N SER A 243 -5.16 22.38 -6.86
CA SER A 243 -6.55 22.67 -6.49
C SER A 243 -7.09 21.72 -5.41
N ILE A 244 -6.52 20.51 -5.32
CA ILE A 244 -6.86 19.47 -4.34
C ILE A 244 -5.69 19.14 -3.40
N TYR A 245 -4.72 20.03 -3.25
CA TYR A 245 -3.46 19.76 -2.54
C TYR A 245 -3.65 19.18 -1.12
N LYS A 246 -4.65 19.70 -0.39
CA LYS A 246 -4.91 19.29 1.00
C LYS A 246 -5.35 17.83 1.12
N THR A 247 -5.91 17.26 0.07
CA THR A 247 -6.43 15.89 0.06
C THR A 247 -5.53 14.90 -0.67
N LEU A 248 -4.44 15.39 -1.28
CA LEU A 248 -3.44 14.52 -1.89
C LEU A 248 -2.78 13.61 -0.84
N SER A 249 -2.71 12.32 -1.18
CA SER A 249 -1.83 11.34 -0.53
C SER A 249 -0.36 11.72 -0.71
N ASN A 250 0.53 11.08 0.06
CA ASN A 250 1.96 11.35 -0.03
C ASN A 250 2.51 10.97 -1.42
N GLU A 251 2.05 9.87 -2.00
CA GLU A 251 2.37 9.44 -3.36
C GLU A 251 1.94 10.49 -4.40
N GLN A 252 0.75 11.06 -4.26
CA GLN A 252 0.26 12.11 -5.16
C GLN A 252 0.99 13.45 -4.98
N LYS A 253 1.43 13.77 -3.75
CA LYS A 253 2.30 14.93 -3.49
C LYS A 253 3.68 14.74 -4.10
N LEU A 254 4.21 13.51 -4.09
CA LEU A 254 5.45 13.19 -4.78
C LEU A 254 5.27 13.36 -6.30
N PHE A 255 4.17 12.87 -6.86
CA PHE A 255 3.84 13.09 -8.27
C PHE A 255 3.75 14.60 -8.61
N LEU A 256 3.14 15.42 -7.75
CA LEU A 256 3.14 16.88 -7.90
C LEU A 256 4.56 17.47 -7.83
N ALA A 257 5.41 16.99 -6.92
CA ALA A 257 6.80 17.42 -6.83
C ALA A 257 7.58 17.09 -8.11
N GLU A 258 7.35 15.92 -8.71
CA GLU A 258 7.92 15.55 -10.01
C GLU A 258 7.49 16.51 -11.12
N MET A 259 6.21 16.92 -11.16
CA MET A 259 5.74 17.91 -12.15
C MET A 259 6.46 19.26 -12.00
N TYR A 260 6.72 19.71 -10.77
CA TYR A 260 7.52 20.91 -10.53
C TYR A 260 8.95 20.77 -11.02
N ILE A 261 9.57 19.59 -10.84
CA ILE A 261 10.91 19.31 -11.36
C ILE A 261 10.93 19.39 -12.89
N LEU A 262 9.92 18.84 -13.57
CA LEU A 262 9.80 18.91 -15.03
C LEU A 262 9.68 20.35 -15.56
N GLN A 263 9.17 21.28 -14.75
CA GLN A 263 9.14 22.72 -15.08
C GLN A 263 10.35 23.51 -14.56
N ASN A 264 11.38 22.82 -14.04
CA ASN A 264 12.56 23.43 -13.42
C ASN A 264 12.23 24.32 -12.19
N LEU A 265 11.11 24.04 -11.51
CA LEU A 265 10.63 24.74 -10.30
C LEU A 265 11.09 24.02 -9.03
N LYS A 266 12.41 23.87 -8.87
CA LYS A 266 13.03 23.05 -7.80
C LYS A 266 12.67 23.49 -6.38
N GLU A 267 12.50 24.79 -6.14
CA GLU A 267 12.12 25.31 -4.82
C GLU A 267 10.67 25.00 -4.46
N GLU A 268 9.77 24.87 -5.44
CA GLU A 268 8.40 24.42 -5.19
C GLU A 268 8.38 22.91 -4.95
N ALA A 269 9.15 22.12 -5.70
CA ALA A 269 9.25 20.67 -5.47
C ALA A 269 9.66 20.33 -4.03
N LYS A 270 10.64 21.05 -3.46
CA LYS A 270 11.11 20.86 -2.07
C LYS A 270 10.05 21.10 -1.00
N LYS A 271 9.02 21.91 -1.26
CA LYS A 271 7.95 22.20 -0.30
C LYS A 271 6.92 21.08 -0.19
N ASN A 272 6.96 20.11 -1.12
CA ASN A 272 5.97 19.03 -1.23
C ASN A 272 6.51 17.67 -0.74
N ILE A 273 7.78 17.62 -0.30
CA ILE A 273 8.49 16.46 0.28
C ILE A 273 8.71 16.73 1.77
#